data_AF-A0A6A9QJS3-F1
#
_entry.id   AF-A0A6A9QJS3-F1
#
_cell.length_a   1.000
_cell.length_b   1.000
_cell.length_c   1.000
_cell.angle_alpha   90.00
_cell.angle_beta   90.00
_cell.angle_gamma   90.00
#
_symmetry.space_group_name_H-M   'P 1'
#
loop_
_entity.id
_entity.type
_entity.pdbx_description
1 polymer ?
#
loop_
_entity_poly.entity_id
_entity_poly.type
_entity_poly.pdbx_seq_one_letter_code
_entity_poly.pdbx_strand_id
1 'polypeptide(L)'
;MNADEVNILTKRALRADIESLRKVVNFLSQYDAPIAKFAIYSIIYQFAMNNVIDLGKECETCGGKCCKAGYPVPVYDFDFKEMKRKIKDLRLEKKDGFYLLPRPCQFQKGWICTINSFKPYACLSYPFATEDEQEELLKSYDGNGIPDFKVPEFCIAGKKVKEFMNKLVEELRKEKGREPTPTELLERVISLYERRR
;
A
#
# COMPACT_ATOMS: atom_id res chain seq x y z
N MET A 1 18.55 -8.76 1.99
CA MET A 1 17.86 -7.83 2.91
C MET A 1 17.06 -8.65 3.89
N ASN A 2 17.04 -8.25 5.16
CA ASN A 2 16.17 -8.87 6.16
C ASN A 2 14.73 -8.30 6.07
N ALA A 3 13.78 -8.89 6.80
CA ALA A 3 12.37 -8.49 6.75
C ALA A 3 12.14 -7.03 7.18
N ASP A 4 12.85 -6.54 8.19
CA ASP A 4 12.74 -5.16 8.66
C ASP A 4 13.24 -4.15 7.62
N GLU A 5 14.35 -4.46 6.95
CA GLU A 5 14.88 -3.63 5.86
C GLU A 5 13.89 -3.53 4.69
N VAL A 6 13.26 -4.64 4.32
CA VAL A 6 12.23 -4.66 3.27
C VAL A 6 11.04 -3.80 3.69
N ASN A 7 10.51 -3.96 4.91
CA ASN A 7 9.38 -3.17 5.40
C ASN A 7 9.69 -1.67 5.48
N ILE A 8 10.90 -1.30 5.90
CA ILE A 8 11.35 0.10 5.95
C ILE A 8 11.45 0.68 4.54
N LEU A 9 12.04 -0.04 3.58
CA LEU A 9 12.12 0.40 2.19
C LEU A 9 10.74 0.53 1.56
N THR A 10 9.85 -0.43 1.78
CA THR A 10 8.48 -0.36 1.29
C THR A 10 7.76 0.85 1.89
N LYS A 11 7.89 1.11 3.19
CA LYS A 11 7.31 2.32 3.80
C LYS A 11 7.82 3.61 3.14
N ARG A 12 9.13 3.71 2.90
CA ARG A 12 9.73 4.87 2.22
C ARG A 12 9.19 5.00 0.79
N ALA A 13 9.15 3.89 0.05
CA ALA A 13 8.58 3.82 -1.28
C ALA A 13 7.14 4.34 -1.32
N LEU A 14 6.27 3.85 -0.43
CA LEU A 14 4.88 4.29 -0.33
C LEU A 14 4.74 5.76 0.10
N ARG A 15 5.79 6.37 0.67
CA ARG A 15 5.91 7.81 0.95
C ARG A 15 6.62 8.61 -0.15
N ALA A 16 6.63 8.08 -1.37
CA ALA A 16 7.18 8.71 -2.58
C ALA A 16 8.71 8.73 -2.71
N ASP A 17 9.45 7.89 -1.96
CA ASP A 17 10.87 7.68 -2.21
C ASP A 17 11.05 6.70 -3.39
N ILE A 18 11.31 7.25 -4.58
CA ILE A 18 11.46 6.48 -5.83
C ILE A 18 12.67 5.55 -5.81
N GLU A 19 13.76 5.94 -5.14
CA GLU A 19 14.94 5.10 -5.01
C GLU A 19 14.62 3.86 -4.16
N SER A 20 13.96 4.07 -3.02
CA SER A 20 13.47 2.96 -2.18
C SER A 20 12.48 2.07 -2.93
N LEU A 21 11.60 2.65 -3.75
CA LEU A 21 10.64 1.91 -4.57
C LEU A 21 11.34 0.99 -5.58
N ARG A 22 12.28 1.53 -6.38
CA ARG A 22 13.05 0.72 -7.33
C ARG A 22 13.88 -0.34 -6.62
N LYS A 23 14.48 -0.02 -5.47
CA LYS A 23 15.30 -0.96 -4.70
C LYS A 23 14.48 -2.14 -4.18
N VAL A 24 13.29 -1.92 -3.64
CA VAL A 24 12.45 -3.01 -3.14
C VAL A 24 11.90 -3.87 -4.28
N VAL A 25 11.47 -3.26 -5.39
CA VAL A 25 11.00 -4.02 -6.57
C VAL A 25 12.14 -4.83 -7.17
N ASN A 26 13.34 -4.26 -7.33
CA ASN A 26 14.50 -4.98 -7.85
C ASN A 26 14.89 -6.16 -6.98
N PHE A 27 14.82 -6.02 -5.66
CA PHE A 27 15.05 -7.13 -4.74
C PHE A 27 14.01 -8.24 -4.88
N LEU A 28 12.72 -7.89 -4.90
CA LEU A 28 11.65 -8.88 -5.02
C LEU A 28 11.70 -9.61 -6.38
N SER A 29 12.11 -8.93 -7.45
CA SER A 29 12.26 -9.51 -8.79
C SER A 29 13.36 -10.57 -8.90
N GLN A 30 14.23 -10.71 -7.89
CA GLN A 30 15.23 -11.77 -7.84
C GLN A 30 14.63 -13.14 -7.46
N TYR A 31 13.40 -13.16 -6.96
CA TYR A 31 12.71 -14.38 -6.54
C TYR A 31 11.69 -14.78 -7.58
N ASP A 32 11.90 -15.93 -8.22
CA ASP A 32 10.93 -16.55 -9.12
C ASP A 32 9.84 -17.27 -8.32
N ALA A 33 9.00 -16.49 -7.65
CA ALA A 33 7.93 -16.99 -6.80
C ALA A 33 6.65 -16.15 -6.96
N PRO A 34 5.46 -16.76 -7.04
CA PRO A 34 4.19 -16.05 -7.16
C PRO A 34 4.00 -14.97 -6.09
N ILE A 35 4.38 -15.26 -4.83
CA ILE A 35 4.30 -14.31 -3.72
C ILE A 35 5.16 -13.06 -3.91
N ALA A 36 6.35 -13.20 -4.52
CA ALA A 36 7.22 -12.05 -4.79
C ALA A 36 6.60 -11.16 -5.88
N LYS A 37 6.07 -11.76 -6.95
CA LYS A 37 5.36 -11.04 -8.01
C LYS A 37 4.09 -10.35 -7.50
N PHE A 38 3.32 -11.03 -6.65
CA PHE A 38 2.15 -10.45 -5.98
C PHE A 38 2.54 -9.23 -5.12
N ALA A 39 3.61 -9.34 -4.34
CA ALA A 39 4.11 -8.26 -3.51
C ALA A 39 4.55 -7.05 -4.35
N ILE A 40 5.23 -7.26 -5.49
CA ILE A 40 5.60 -6.17 -6.40
C ILE A 40 4.36 -5.42 -6.89
N TYR A 41 3.36 -6.13 -7.43
CA TYR A 41 2.13 -5.47 -7.90
C TYR A 41 1.40 -4.75 -6.77
N SER A 42 1.34 -5.34 -5.58
CA SER A 42 0.73 -4.73 -4.40
C SER A 42 1.39 -3.40 -4.08
N ILE A 43 2.72 -3.36 -4.05
CA ILE A 43 3.51 -2.15 -3.78
C ILE A 43 3.24 -1.08 -4.85
N ILE A 44 3.16 -1.47 -6.13
CA ILE A 44 2.87 -0.53 -7.23
C ILE A 44 1.47 0.08 -7.09
N TYR A 45 0.44 -0.72 -6.81
CA TYR A 45 -0.93 -0.24 -6.62
C TYR A 45 -1.03 0.68 -5.39
N GLN A 46 -0.37 0.31 -4.30
CA GLN A 46 -0.31 1.14 -3.09
C GLN A 46 0.46 2.44 -3.32
N PHE A 47 1.54 2.40 -4.10
CA PHE A 47 2.26 3.62 -4.48
C PHE A 47 1.36 4.58 -5.27
N ALA A 48 0.63 4.05 -6.26
CA ALA A 48 -0.32 4.84 -7.06
C ALA A 48 -1.42 5.46 -6.17
N MET A 49 -1.97 4.67 -5.24
CA MET A 49 -2.96 5.14 -4.27
C MET A 49 -2.43 6.29 -3.41
N ASN A 50 -1.21 6.16 -2.88
CA ASN A 50 -0.67 7.13 -1.93
C ASN A 50 -0.14 8.40 -2.62
N ASN A 51 0.29 8.33 -3.87
CA ASN A 51 1.13 9.38 -4.47
C ASN A 51 0.69 9.86 -5.86
N VAL A 52 -0.13 9.10 -6.60
CA VAL A 52 -0.47 9.43 -7.99
C VAL A 52 -1.89 9.96 -8.13
N ILE A 53 -2.84 9.42 -7.37
CA ILE A 53 -4.27 9.77 -7.48
C ILE A 53 -4.68 10.64 -6.30
N ASP A 54 -5.42 11.72 -6.55
CA ASP A 54 -6.11 12.44 -5.49
C ASP A 54 -7.39 11.68 -5.10
N LEU A 55 -7.41 11.25 -3.85
CA LEU A 55 -8.45 10.38 -3.26
C LEU A 55 -9.15 11.06 -2.07
N GLY A 56 -8.92 12.36 -1.84
CA GLY A 56 -9.49 13.09 -0.71
C GLY A 56 -11.01 13.02 -0.68
N LYS A 57 -11.65 13.28 -1.83
CA LYS A 57 -13.12 13.23 -1.97
C LYS A 57 -13.68 11.82 -1.72
N GLU A 58 -13.02 10.77 -2.21
CA GLU A 58 -13.46 9.39 -1.98
C GLU A 58 -13.32 8.99 -0.50
N CYS A 59 -12.23 9.40 0.16
CA CYS A 59 -12.01 9.18 1.58
C CYS A 59 -13.03 9.94 2.45
N GLU A 60 -13.34 11.18 2.07
CA GLU A 60 -14.39 11.99 2.69
C GLU A 60 -15.76 11.35 2.56
N THR A 61 -16.12 10.91 1.35
CA THR A 61 -17.40 10.27 1.05
C THR A 61 -17.60 8.99 1.87
N CYS A 62 -16.56 8.16 2.01
CA CYS A 62 -16.64 6.97 2.86
C CYS A 62 -16.44 7.29 4.36
N GLY A 63 -16.15 8.54 4.71
CA GLY A 63 -15.95 9.01 6.07
C GLY A 63 -14.74 8.42 6.78
N GLY A 64 -13.72 7.97 6.03
CA GLY A 64 -12.54 7.30 6.58
C GLY A 64 -12.87 6.00 7.34
N LYS A 65 -13.82 5.20 6.84
CA LYS A 65 -14.26 3.93 7.47
C LYS A 65 -13.13 2.98 7.85
N CYS A 66 -12.07 2.90 7.03
CA CYS A 66 -10.89 2.08 7.30
C CYS A 66 -10.14 2.46 8.60
N CYS A 67 -10.34 3.68 9.11
CA CYS A 67 -9.79 4.12 10.39
C CYS A 67 -10.79 3.95 11.54
N LYS A 68 -12.09 3.76 11.27
CA LYS A 68 -13.16 3.68 12.28
C LYS A 68 -13.45 2.26 12.76
N ALA A 69 -13.31 1.26 11.89
CA ALA A 69 -13.73 -0.11 12.17
C ALA A 69 -12.74 -1.16 11.65
N GLY A 70 -12.87 -2.39 12.16
CA GLY A 70 -12.02 -3.54 11.85
C GLY A 70 -10.96 -3.80 12.92
N TYR A 71 -10.07 -4.75 12.66
CA TYR A 71 -9.00 -5.11 13.59
C TYR A 71 -8.00 -3.97 13.82
N PRO A 72 -7.34 -3.93 14.99
CA PRO A 72 -6.24 -3.00 15.24
C PRO A 72 -5.16 -3.11 14.16
N VAL A 73 -4.57 -1.98 13.79
CA VAL A 73 -3.52 -1.97 12.76
C VAL A 73 -2.18 -2.35 13.40
N PRO A 74 -1.44 -3.31 12.84
CA PRO A 74 -0.10 -3.62 13.31
C PRO A 74 0.83 -2.44 13.05
N VAL A 75 1.54 -2.04 14.10
CA VAL A 75 2.56 -1.01 14.11
C VAL A 75 3.88 -1.70 14.41
N TYR A 76 4.72 -1.81 13.38
CA TYR A 76 6.05 -2.39 13.49
C TYR A 76 6.93 -1.57 14.43
N ASP A 77 7.99 -2.16 14.98
CA ASP A 77 8.86 -1.47 15.94
C ASP A 77 9.47 -0.18 15.36
N PHE A 78 9.84 -0.18 14.07
CA PHE A 78 10.34 1.02 13.39
C PHE A 78 9.26 2.12 13.26
N ASP A 79 8.01 1.73 13.02
CA ASP A 79 6.87 2.67 12.96
C ASP A 79 6.60 3.26 14.34
N PHE A 80 6.58 2.42 15.38
CA PHE A 80 6.37 2.86 16.75
C PHE A 80 7.46 3.85 17.19
N LYS A 81 8.73 3.57 16.87
CA LYS A 81 9.86 4.47 17.12
C LYS A 81 9.71 5.80 16.38
N GLU A 82 9.18 5.83 15.16
CA GLU A 82 8.89 7.08 14.43
C GLU A 82 7.74 7.85 15.10
N MET A 83 6.63 7.17 15.42
CA MET A 83 5.47 7.79 16.05
C MET A 83 5.81 8.35 17.43
N LYS A 84 6.56 7.63 18.27
CA LYS A 84 6.98 8.06 19.61
C LYS A 84 7.86 9.32 19.58
N ARG A 85 8.63 9.55 18.50
CA ARG A 85 9.39 10.78 18.29
C ARG A 85 8.51 12.00 17.97
N LYS A 86 7.27 11.78 17.51
CA LYS A 86 6.33 12.83 17.09
C LYS A 86 5.16 13.02 18.06
N ILE A 87 4.86 12.02 18.90
CA ILE A 87 3.72 11.99 19.81
C ILE A 87 4.24 11.72 21.23
N LYS A 88 4.22 12.74 22.09
CA LYS A 88 4.80 12.70 23.44
C LYS A 88 4.22 11.58 24.32
N ASP A 89 2.90 11.41 24.29
CA ASP A 89 2.18 10.47 25.16
C ASP A 89 1.66 9.23 24.42
N LEU A 90 2.39 8.78 23.40
CA LEU A 90 1.99 7.60 22.63
C LEU A 90 1.99 6.35 23.52
N ARG A 91 0.82 5.74 23.68
CA ARG A 91 0.62 4.45 24.34
C ARG A 91 -0.11 3.53 23.38
N LEU A 92 0.56 2.46 22.96
CA LEU A 92 -0.01 1.38 22.15
C LEU A 92 0.21 0.07 22.89
N GLU A 93 -0.77 -0.82 22.86
CA GLU A 93 -0.63 -2.18 23.37
C GLU A 93 0.38 -2.96 22.52
N LYS A 94 1.22 -3.79 23.15
CA LYS A 94 2.13 -4.69 22.44
C LYS A 94 1.59 -6.11 22.53
N LYS A 95 1.36 -6.74 21.38
CA LYS A 95 0.83 -8.10 21.26
C LYS A 95 1.48 -8.82 20.08
N ASP A 96 1.85 -10.08 20.27
CA ASP A 96 2.43 -10.95 19.23
C ASP A 96 3.61 -10.33 18.46
N GLY A 97 4.46 -9.57 19.18
CA GLY A 97 5.63 -8.91 18.60
C GLY A 97 5.38 -7.56 17.94
N PHE A 98 4.12 -7.12 17.79
CA PHE A 98 3.75 -5.83 17.20
C PHE A 98 3.13 -4.89 18.23
N TYR A 99 3.23 -3.59 17.99
CA TYR A 99 2.35 -2.63 18.66
C TYR A 99 1.02 -2.55 17.90
N LEU A 100 -0.08 -2.27 18.59
CA LEU A 100 -1.41 -2.22 18.00
C LEU A 100 -1.95 -0.81 18.04
N LEU A 101 -2.22 -0.24 16.86
CA LEU A 101 -2.98 0.99 16.72
C LEU A 101 -4.48 0.65 16.74
N PRO A 102 -5.23 1.05 17.78
CA PRO A 102 -6.63 0.67 17.91
C PRO A 102 -7.48 1.27 16.78
N ARG A 103 -8.60 0.60 16.50
CA ARG A 103 -9.72 1.15 15.73
C ARG A 103 -10.96 1.18 16.66
N PRO A 104 -11.72 2.29 16.74
CA PRO A 104 -11.55 3.55 16.03
C PRO A 104 -10.20 4.24 16.31
N CYS A 105 -9.57 4.74 15.25
CA CYS A 105 -8.24 5.34 15.32
C CYS A 105 -8.29 6.70 16.00
N GLN A 106 -7.60 6.85 17.12
CA GLN A 106 -7.52 8.10 17.88
C GLN A 106 -6.92 9.28 17.11
N PHE A 107 -6.23 9.01 15.99
CA PHE A 107 -5.62 10.04 15.13
C PHE A 107 -6.52 10.48 13.98
N GLN A 108 -7.74 9.95 13.89
CA GLN A 108 -8.72 10.35 12.90
C GLN A 108 -9.49 11.61 13.35
N LYS A 109 -9.55 12.63 12.50
CA LYS A 109 -10.43 13.79 12.66
C LYS A 109 -11.39 13.87 11.48
N GLY A 110 -12.64 13.46 11.67
CA GLY A 110 -13.58 13.26 10.56
C GLY A 110 -13.09 12.13 9.65
N TRP A 111 -12.69 12.43 8.42
CA TRP A 111 -12.05 11.49 7.49
C TRP A 111 -10.51 11.65 7.42
N ILE A 112 -9.97 12.72 8.01
CA ILE A 112 -8.56 13.10 7.89
C ILE A 112 -7.70 12.28 8.85
N CYS A 113 -6.56 11.78 8.35
CA CYS A 113 -5.51 11.19 9.17
C CYS A 113 -4.55 12.28 9.68
N THR A 114 -4.57 12.58 10.97
CA THR A 114 -3.70 13.64 11.53
C THR A 114 -2.22 13.27 11.58
N ILE A 115 -1.90 11.97 11.46
CA ILE A 115 -0.54 11.45 11.43
C ILE A 115 -0.10 11.08 10.00
N ASN A 116 -0.74 11.63 8.97
CA ASN A 116 -0.49 11.25 7.57
C ASN A 116 1.01 11.33 7.19
N SER A 117 1.72 12.34 7.69
CA SER A 117 3.14 12.56 7.42
C SER A 117 4.09 11.55 8.08
N PHE A 118 3.62 10.68 8.96
CA PHE A 118 4.40 9.60 9.57
C PHE A 118 3.55 8.35 9.82
N LYS A 119 2.55 8.14 8.94
CA LYS A 119 1.59 7.03 9.00
C LYS A 119 2.35 5.68 9.06
N PRO A 120 1.89 4.69 9.85
CA PRO A 120 2.50 3.36 9.89
C PRO A 120 2.52 2.69 8.51
N TYR A 121 3.48 1.77 8.29
CA TYR A 121 3.59 1.00 7.06
C TYR A 121 2.28 0.28 6.69
N ALA A 122 1.72 -0.50 7.62
CA ALA A 122 0.48 -1.24 7.38
C ALA A 122 -0.70 -0.34 6.99
N CYS A 123 -0.74 0.88 7.54
CA CYS A 123 -1.73 1.88 7.17
C CYS A 123 -1.55 2.42 5.73
N LEU A 124 -0.32 2.47 5.20
CA LEU A 124 -0.02 2.89 3.83
C LEU A 124 -0.33 1.79 2.81
N SER A 125 -0.29 0.52 3.24
CA SER A 125 -0.52 -0.63 2.39
C SER A 125 -2.00 -1.02 2.21
N TYR A 126 -2.88 -0.44 3.02
CA TYR A 126 -4.34 -0.63 2.91
C TYR A 126 -4.92 0.09 1.68
N PRO A 127 -5.91 -0.48 0.94
CA PRO A 127 -6.62 -1.74 1.17
C PRO A 127 -6.00 -2.96 0.47
N PHE A 128 -4.87 -2.81 -0.20
CA PHE A 128 -4.36 -3.83 -1.12
C PHE A 128 -3.47 -4.88 -0.46
N ALA A 129 -3.05 -4.69 0.79
CA ALA A 129 -2.11 -5.61 1.46
C ALA A 129 -2.68 -6.52 2.54
N THR A 130 -3.76 -6.20 3.24
CA THR A 130 -4.16 -6.98 4.44
C THR A 130 -5.60 -6.76 4.88
N GLU A 131 -6.49 -7.63 4.39
CA GLU A 131 -7.72 -8.13 5.02
C GLU A 131 -7.81 -9.63 4.65
N ASP A 132 -8.61 -10.44 5.36
CA ASP A 132 -8.71 -11.89 5.17
C ASP A 132 -8.92 -12.27 3.68
N GLU A 133 -9.70 -11.46 2.97
CA GLU A 133 -9.98 -11.62 1.53
C GLU A 133 -8.72 -11.54 0.64
N GLN A 134 -7.73 -10.73 1.02
CA GLN A 134 -6.47 -10.59 0.29
C GLN A 134 -5.51 -11.73 0.60
N GLU A 135 -5.59 -12.32 1.80
CA GLU A 135 -4.78 -13.49 2.15
C GLU A 135 -5.19 -14.71 1.31
N GLU A 136 -6.49 -14.90 1.06
CA GLU A 136 -7.01 -15.93 0.16
C GLU A 136 -6.53 -15.73 -1.28
N LEU A 137 -6.52 -14.48 -1.76
CA LEU A 137 -6.04 -14.16 -3.10
C LEU A 137 -4.53 -14.45 -3.23
N LEU A 138 -3.75 -14.07 -2.22
CA LEU A 138 -2.32 -14.34 -2.21
C LEU A 138 -2.03 -15.85 -2.24
N LYS A 139 -2.78 -16.65 -1.49
CA LYS A 139 -2.63 -18.12 -1.47
C LYS A 139 -3.04 -18.79 -2.78
N SER A 140 -3.96 -18.20 -3.54
CA SER A 140 -4.46 -18.75 -4.80
C SER A 140 -3.77 -18.20 -6.06
N TYR A 141 -2.96 -17.14 -5.93
CA TYR A 141 -2.23 -16.55 -7.06
C TYR A 141 -1.13 -17.49 -7.57
N ASP A 142 -1.21 -17.84 -8.85
CA ASP A 142 -0.32 -18.80 -9.53
C ASP A 142 0.93 -18.16 -10.14
N GLY A 143 1.07 -16.84 -10.06
CA GLY A 143 2.18 -16.10 -10.66
C GLY A 143 1.93 -15.62 -12.09
N ASN A 144 0.78 -15.89 -12.68
CA ASN A 144 0.45 -15.48 -14.04
C ASN A 144 -0.31 -14.16 -14.08
N GLY A 145 0.05 -13.31 -15.06
CA GLY A 145 -0.57 -12.00 -15.22
C GLY A 145 -0.46 -11.09 -13.99
N ILE A 146 -1.39 -10.15 -13.87
CA ILE A 146 -1.51 -9.21 -12.77
C ILE A 146 -2.57 -9.73 -11.78
N PRO A 147 -2.30 -9.75 -10.46
CA PRO A 147 -3.30 -10.15 -9.48
C PRO A 147 -4.56 -9.30 -9.53
N ASP A 148 -5.74 -9.94 -9.48
CA ASP A 148 -7.00 -9.22 -9.35
C ASP A 148 -7.27 -8.85 -7.90
N PHE A 149 -6.63 -7.78 -7.43
CA PHE A 149 -6.73 -7.35 -6.03
C PHE A 149 -8.18 -7.14 -5.59
N LYS A 150 -8.57 -7.75 -4.46
CA LYS A 150 -9.85 -7.46 -3.81
C LYS A 150 -9.82 -6.09 -3.12
N VAL A 151 -10.90 -5.33 -3.23
CA VAL A 151 -11.02 -4.06 -2.52
C VAL A 151 -12.28 -4.13 -1.67
N PRO A 152 -12.19 -3.83 -0.36
CA PRO A 152 -13.35 -3.86 0.51
C PRO A 152 -14.46 -2.99 -0.05
N GLU A 153 -15.70 -3.47 0.02
CA GLU A 153 -16.82 -2.82 -0.67
C GLU A 153 -17.01 -1.35 -0.28
N PHE A 154 -16.68 -1.02 0.97
CA PHE A 154 -16.78 0.34 1.49
C PHE A 154 -15.66 1.28 1.01
N CYS A 155 -14.55 0.76 0.47
CA CYS A 155 -13.38 1.54 0.09
C CYS A 155 -13.51 2.09 -1.34
N ILE A 156 -14.22 3.22 -1.48
CA ILE A 156 -14.39 3.93 -2.76
C ILE A 156 -13.04 4.32 -3.37
N ALA A 157 -12.10 4.78 -2.54
CA ALA A 157 -10.75 5.16 -2.97
C ALA A 157 -9.98 3.98 -3.58
N GLY A 158 -10.04 2.80 -2.94
CA GLY A 158 -9.40 1.59 -3.46
C GLY A 158 -10.01 1.15 -4.79
N LYS A 159 -11.33 1.24 -4.95
CA LYS A 159 -12.02 0.90 -6.21
C LYS A 159 -11.55 1.80 -7.35
N LYS A 160 -11.48 3.11 -7.12
CA LYS A 160 -10.96 4.10 -8.07
C LYS A 160 -9.50 3.83 -8.46
N VAL A 161 -8.64 3.46 -7.50
CA VAL A 161 -7.25 3.07 -7.78
C VAL A 161 -7.20 1.80 -8.64
N LYS A 162 -7.99 0.77 -8.29
CA LYS A 162 -8.05 -0.47 -9.06
C LYS A 162 -8.48 -0.21 -10.51
N GLU A 163 -9.54 0.58 -10.72
CA GLU A 163 -10.00 0.97 -12.05
C GLU A 163 -8.94 1.74 -12.84
N PHE A 164 -8.27 2.69 -12.19
CA PHE A 164 -7.18 3.46 -12.80
C PHE A 164 -6.01 2.56 -13.21
N MET A 165 -5.56 1.70 -12.32
CA MET A 165 -4.46 0.77 -12.59
C MET A 165 -4.82 -0.23 -13.69
N ASN A 166 -6.04 -0.77 -13.69
CA ASN A 166 -6.49 -1.67 -14.75
C ASN A 166 -6.49 -0.96 -16.12
N LYS A 167 -6.90 0.31 -16.20
CA LYS A 167 -6.79 1.09 -17.44
C LYS A 167 -5.35 1.24 -17.91
N LEU A 168 -4.41 1.55 -17.00
CA LEU A 168 -2.98 1.64 -17.34
C LEU A 168 -2.43 0.30 -17.85
N VAL A 169 -2.87 -0.81 -17.26
CA VAL A 169 -2.49 -2.16 -17.69
C VAL A 169 -3.02 -2.43 -19.10
N GLU A 170 -4.28 -2.11 -19.39
CA GLU A 170 -4.86 -2.27 -20.73
C GLU A 170 -4.12 -1.43 -21.79
N GLU A 171 -3.78 -0.18 -21.45
CA GLU A 171 -2.99 0.69 -22.32
C GLU A 171 -1.62 0.08 -22.63
N LEU A 172 -0.89 -0.33 -21.59
CA LEU A 172 0.41 -0.99 -21.76
C LEU A 172 0.30 -2.29 -22.55
N ARG A 173 -0.75 -3.09 -22.32
CA ARG A 173 -1.00 -4.32 -23.08
C ARG A 173 -1.19 -4.03 -24.56
N LYS A 174 -1.98 -3.00 -24.90
CA LYS A 174 -2.17 -2.57 -26.30
C LYS A 174 -0.88 -2.06 -26.93
N GLU A 175 -0.09 -1.28 -26.19
CA GLU A 175 1.20 -0.76 -26.66
C GLU A 175 2.25 -1.85 -26.91
N LYS A 176 2.27 -2.89 -26.08
CA LYS A 176 3.30 -3.94 -26.10
C LYS A 176 2.89 -5.19 -26.89
N GLY A 177 1.60 -5.39 -27.15
CA GLY A 177 1.08 -6.63 -27.73
C GLY A 177 1.21 -7.85 -26.82
N ARG A 178 1.45 -7.66 -25.51
CA ARG A 178 1.59 -8.71 -24.48
C ARG A 178 1.25 -8.15 -23.10
N GLU A 179 1.11 -9.02 -22.10
CA GLU A 179 1.03 -8.60 -20.69
C GLU A 179 2.25 -7.73 -20.30
N PRO A 180 2.03 -6.59 -19.63
CA PRO A 180 3.13 -5.79 -19.13
C PRO A 180 3.82 -6.47 -17.95
N THR A 181 5.15 -6.38 -17.92
CA THR A 181 5.95 -6.79 -16.78
C THR A 181 5.71 -5.86 -15.59
N PRO A 182 5.98 -6.32 -14.35
CA PRO A 182 5.89 -5.45 -13.17
C PRO A 182 6.74 -4.18 -13.31
N THR A 183 7.94 -4.28 -13.90
CA THR A 183 8.82 -3.14 -14.14
C THR A 183 8.24 -2.14 -15.14
N GLU A 184 7.61 -2.60 -16.22
CA GLU A 184 6.96 -1.70 -17.18
C GLU A 184 5.79 -0.93 -16.56
N LEU A 185 4.99 -1.61 -15.72
CA LEU A 185 3.92 -0.97 -14.97
C LEU A 185 4.48 0.03 -13.95
N LEU A 186 5.55 -0.34 -13.23
CA LEU A 186 6.23 0.52 -12.26
C LEU A 186 6.68 1.83 -12.92
N GLU A 187 7.42 1.75 -14.03
CA GLU A 187 7.96 2.95 -14.69
C GLU A 187 6.85 3.82 -15.29
N ARG A 188 5.73 3.23 -15.76
CA ARG A 188 4.53 3.98 -16.14
C ARG A 188 3.96 4.76 -14.95
N VAL A 189 3.85 4.14 -13.79
CA VAL A 189 3.33 4.78 -12.56
C VAL A 189 4.28 5.88 -12.07
N ILE A 190 5.60 5.65 -12.09
CA ILE A 190 6.61 6.66 -11.74
C ILE A 190 6.52 7.86 -12.69
N SER A 191 6.40 7.64 -14.00
CA SER A 191 6.27 8.74 -14.97
C SER A 191 5.05 9.62 -14.69
N LEU A 192 3.93 9.02 -14.28
CA LEU A 192 2.71 9.75 -13.92
C LEU A 192 2.88 10.56 -12.62
N TYR A 193 3.63 10.03 -11.65
CA TYR A 193 4.00 10.75 -10.44
C TYR A 193 4.86 11.96 -10.75
N GLU A 194 5.91 11.79 -11.57
CA GLU A 194 6.86 12.85 -11.90
C GLU A 194 6.23 14.00 -12.69
N ARG A 195 5.28 13.72 -13.60
CA ARG A 195 4.56 14.75 -14.37
C ARG A 195 3.65 15.66 -13.53
N ARG A 196 3.32 15.26 -12.30
CA ARG A 196 2.46 16.02 -11.39
C ARG A 196 3.25 16.94 -10.45
N ARG A 197 4.57 16.80 -10.39
CA ARG A 197 5.47 17.68 -9.64
C ARG A 197 5.91 18.86 -10.48
#